data_AF-A0A8H6UB60-F1
#
_entry.id   AF-A0A8H6UB60-F1
#
_cell.length_a   1.000
_cell.length_b   1.000
_cell.length_c   1.000
_cell.angle_alpha   90.00
_cell.angle_beta   90.00
_cell.angle_gamma   90.00
#
_symmetry.space_group_name_H-M   'P 1'
#
loop_
_entity.id
_entity.type
_entity.pdbx_description
1 polymer ?
#
loop_
_entity_poly.entity_id
_entity_poly.type
_entity_poly.pdbx_seq_one_letter_code
_entity_poly.pdbx_strand_id
1 'polypeptide(L)'
;MRWDILNTSTHIGSKSKETSTLTPTENQPKSDNPICAAYNPLPLTPGVSPIGRVDATGSDTTTLKPGQLVYVDLSVRARDDPLKEQGIPILQGLFGGITPEARILSENHWHHGSWAEKQIVPLENVHVLNESLLLQQMGYSPARLTWIDTLLVPYGGLLSGALQPGETVILCFATGHFGGAAIDIALAIGAGG
;
A
#
# COMPACT_ATOMS: atom_id res chain seq x y z
N MET A 1 -11.77 -5.19 15.50
CA MET A 1 -11.21 -5.99 14.39
C MET A 1 -9.70 -5.85 14.47
N ARG A 2 -8.97 -6.96 14.62
CA ARG A 2 -7.51 -7.00 14.78
C ARG A 2 -6.94 -7.46 13.43
N TRP A 3 -6.04 -6.68 12.84
CA TRP A 3 -5.38 -7.00 11.57
C TRP A 3 -3.93 -7.36 11.86
N ASP A 4 -3.50 -8.52 11.37
CA ASP A 4 -2.22 -9.15 11.70
C ASP A 4 -1.41 -9.32 10.40
N ILE A 5 -0.24 -8.69 10.26
CA ILE A 5 0.55 -8.62 9.02
C ILE A 5 1.72 -9.62 9.06
N LEU A 6 1.83 -10.47 8.03
CA LEU A 6 2.90 -11.47 7.91
C LEU A 6 3.97 -10.99 6.94
N ASN A 7 5.19 -10.68 7.39
CA ASN A 7 6.29 -10.35 6.47
C ASN A 7 7.09 -11.60 6.10
N THR A 8 7.39 -11.79 4.81
CA THR A 8 8.33 -12.83 4.35
C THR A 8 9.35 -12.26 3.37
N SER A 9 10.60 -12.24 3.79
CA SER A 9 11.77 -12.20 2.93
C SER A 9 12.54 -13.50 3.17
N THR A 10 12.57 -14.33 2.12
CA THR A 10 13.08 -15.72 2.05
C THR A 10 12.23 -16.83 2.69
N HIS A 11 12.13 -17.94 1.95
CA HIS A 11 11.21 -19.08 2.11
C HIS A 11 10.99 -19.57 3.56
N ILE A 12 9.75 -19.44 4.05
CA ILE A 12 9.26 -20.29 5.13
C ILE A 12 8.61 -21.52 4.48
N GLY A 13 9.39 -22.59 4.38
CA GLY A 13 8.88 -23.92 4.11
C GLY A 13 8.04 -24.39 5.29
N SER A 14 6.73 -24.10 5.27
CA SER A 14 5.76 -24.80 6.11
C SER A 14 4.68 -25.39 5.22
N LYS A 15 4.59 -26.72 5.22
CA LYS A 15 3.57 -27.48 4.50
C LYS A 15 2.20 -27.18 5.14
N SER A 16 1.44 -26.26 4.57
CA SER A 16 -0.01 -26.21 4.80
C SER A 16 -0.68 -27.30 3.97
N LYS A 17 -1.49 -28.12 4.65
CA LYS A 17 -2.24 -29.25 4.08
C LYS A 17 -3.13 -28.83 2.92
N GLU A 18 -3.30 -29.78 2.00
CA GLU A 18 -4.04 -29.75 0.74
C GLU A 18 -5.36 -28.95 0.80
N THR A 19 -5.44 -27.92 -0.05
CA THR A 19 -6.71 -27.38 -0.54
C THR A 19 -6.87 -27.86 -1.97
N SER A 20 -8.02 -28.48 -2.25
CA SER A 20 -8.42 -29.14 -3.50
C SER A 20 -7.98 -28.39 -4.76
N THR A 21 -7.24 -29.09 -5.62
CA THR A 21 -6.84 -28.65 -6.96
C THR A 21 -8.08 -28.43 -7.85
N LEU A 22 -8.47 -27.17 -8.05
CA LEU A 22 -9.18 -26.77 -9.25
C LEU A 22 -8.12 -26.44 -10.29
N THR A 23 -8.04 -27.26 -11.34
CA THR A 23 -7.21 -27.00 -12.52
C THR A 23 -7.60 -25.65 -13.13
N PRO A 24 -6.66 -24.71 -13.34
CA PRO A 24 -6.96 -23.47 -14.03
C PRO A 24 -7.34 -23.78 -15.48
N THR A 25 -8.58 -23.52 -15.86
CA THR A 25 -8.97 -23.48 -17.26
C THR A 25 -8.21 -22.35 -17.95
N GLU A 26 -7.38 -22.76 -18.89
CA GLU A 26 -6.71 -21.98 -19.93
C GLU A 26 -7.72 -21.14 -20.72
N ASN A 27 -8.12 -19.98 -20.20
CA ASN A 27 -8.83 -18.91 -20.92
C ASN A 27 -8.93 -17.66 -20.04
N GLN A 28 -7.83 -16.92 -19.89
CA GLN A 28 -7.92 -15.49 -19.56
C GLN A 28 -7.82 -14.72 -20.89
N PRO A 29 -8.78 -13.84 -21.22
CA PRO A 29 -8.69 -13.05 -22.45
C PRO A 29 -7.48 -12.11 -22.34
N LYS A 30 -6.45 -12.35 -23.15
CA LYS A 30 -5.40 -11.37 -23.41
C LYS A 30 -6.07 -10.19 -24.11
N SER A 31 -6.35 -9.11 -23.38
CA SER A 31 -6.85 -7.89 -24.01
C SER A 31 -5.70 -7.22 -24.75
N ASP A 32 -5.80 -7.09 -26.07
CA ASP A 32 -4.79 -6.42 -26.92
C ASP A 32 -4.75 -4.89 -26.74
N ASN A 33 -5.47 -4.34 -25.75
CA ASN A 33 -5.46 -2.93 -25.42
C ASN A 33 -4.48 -2.64 -24.27
N PRO A 34 -3.38 -1.91 -24.50
CA PRO A 34 -2.37 -1.63 -23.47
C PRO A 34 -2.91 -0.80 -22.30
N ILE A 35 -4.03 -0.09 -22.46
CA ILE A 35 -4.70 0.65 -21.36
C ILE A 35 -5.52 -0.29 -20.47
N CYS A 36 -6.04 -1.39 -21.02
CA CYS A 36 -6.69 -2.46 -20.25
C CYS A 36 -5.70 -3.41 -19.57
N ALA A 37 -4.41 -3.30 -19.89
CA ALA A 37 -3.36 -4.22 -19.45
C ALA A 37 -2.85 -3.96 -18.02
N ALA A 38 -3.51 -3.08 -17.26
CA ALA A 38 -3.39 -2.92 -15.80
C ALA A 38 -4.02 -4.12 -15.06
N TYR A 39 -3.70 -5.33 -15.51
CA TYR A 39 -4.33 -6.56 -15.07
C TYR A 39 -3.76 -6.97 -13.71
N ASN A 40 -4.61 -7.00 -12.69
CA ASN A 40 -4.26 -7.69 -11.45
C ASN A 40 -4.40 -9.20 -11.69
N PRO A 41 -3.39 -10.01 -11.36
CA PRO A 41 -3.50 -11.45 -11.46
C PRO A 41 -4.64 -11.95 -10.57
N LEU A 42 -5.37 -12.95 -11.07
CA LEU A 42 -6.42 -13.63 -10.32
C LEU A 42 -5.92 -14.98 -9.82
N PRO A 43 -6.33 -15.42 -8.61
CA PRO A 43 -7.27 -14.76 -7.69
C PRO A 43 -6.68 -13.51 -7.02
N LEU A 44 -7.52 -12.51 -6.74
CA LEU A 44 -7.11 -11.25 -6.12
C LEU A 44 -7.88 -11.01 -4.82
N THR A 45 -7.15 -10.66 -3.76
CA THR A 45 -7.71 -9.99 -2.59
C THR A 45 -7.55 -8.49 -2.82
N PRO A 46 -8.62 -7.71 -2.97
CA PRO A 46 -8.51 -6.25 -3.08
C PRO A 46 -8.12 -5.60 -1.74
N GLY A 47 -7.76 -4.33 -1.79
CA GLY A 47 -7.57 -3.49 -0.60
C GLY A 47 -6.16 -2.91 -0.51
N VAL A 48 -6.07 -1.65 -0.11
CA VAL A 48 -4.82 -0.87 -0.08
C VAL A 48 -4.46 -0.44 1.32
N SER A 49 -3.18 -0.13 1.50
CA SER A 49 -2.57 0.60 2.61
C SER A 49 -3.22 0.44 3.99
N PRO A 50 -3.25 -0.77 4.56
CA PRO A 50 -3.87 -0.99 5.85
C PRO A 50 -3.14 -0.32 7.00
N ILE A 51 -3.91 -0.03 8.06
CA ILE A 51 -3.39 0.11 9.41
C ILE A 51 -3.56 -1.22 10.11
N GLY A 52 -2.45 -1.79 10.58
CA GLY A 52 -2.45 -3.11 11.20
C GLY A 52 -1.37 -3.28 12.25
N ARG A 53 -1.21 -4.50 12.72
CA ARG A 53 -0.10 -4.89 13.60
C ARG A 53 0.77 -5.93 12.94
N VAL A 54 2.06 -5.89 13.20
CA VAL A 54 2.97 -6.95 12.77
C VAL A 54 2.59 -8.25 13.50
N ASP A 55 2.35 -9.32 12.76
CA ASP A 55 2.06 -10.65 13.30
C ASP A 55 3.32 -11.51 13.35
N ALA A 56 4.03 -11.59 12.22
CA ALA A 56 5.30 -12.28 12.10
C ALA A 56 6.22 -11.56 11.12
N THR A 57 7.52 -11.83 11.25
CA THR A 57 8.58 -11.23 10.45
C THR A 57 9.50 -12.29 9.83
N GLY A 58 10.10 -11.97 8.68
CA GLY A 58 11.12 -12.80 8.05
C GLY A 58 12.40 -12.88 8.88
N SER A 59 13.25 -13.88 8.61
CA SER A 59 14.49 -14.14 9.37
C SER A 59 15.55 -13.05 9.21
N ASP A 60 15.46 -12.24 8.18
CA ASP A 60 16.32 -11.10 7.86
C ASP A 60 15.76 -9.76 8.38
N THR A 61 14.65 -9.79 9.13
CA THR A 61 14.08 -8.59 9.74
C THR A 61 14.93 -8.15 10.93
N THR A 62 15.36 -6.89 10.94
CA THR A 62 16.29 -6.37 11.95
C THR A 62 15.64 -5.47 13.00
N THR A 63 14.60 -4.72 12.62
CA THR A 63 14.01 -3.67 13.48
C THR A 63 12.54 -3.89 13.83
N LEU A 64 11.75 -4.45 12.92
CA LEU A 64 10.33 -4.72 13.18
C LEU A 64 10.13 -5.88 14.15
N LYS A 65 9.09 -5.78 14.96
CA LYS A 65 8.72 -6.75 15.98
C LYS A 65 7.23 -7.02 15.93
N PRO A 66 6.79 -8.27 16.17
CA PRO A 66 5.39 -8.59 16.36
C PRO A 66 4.71 -7.68 17.39
N GLY A 67 3.48 -7.29 17.09
CA GLY A 67 2.63 -6.41 17.90
C GLY A 67 2.74 -4.93 17.59
N GLN A 68 3.77 -4.46 16.86
CA GLN A 68 3.91 -3.04 16.53
C GLN A 68 2.79 -2.54 15.62
N LEU A 69 2.24 -1.36 15.92
CA LEU A 69 1.29 -0.65 15.06
C LEU A 69 2.02 -0.11 13.82
N VAL A 70 1.49 -0.41 12.63
CA VAL A 70 2.11 -0.06 11.35
C VAL A 70 1.10 0.48 10.35
N TYR A 71 1.60 1.35 9.47
CA TYR A 71 1.01 1.68 8.18
C TYR A 71 1.81 0.93 7.10
N VAL A 72 1.13 0.43 6.07
CA VAL A 72 1.80 -0.21 4.93
C VAL A 72 1.62 0.68 3.70
N ASP A 73 2.71 1.09 3.06
CA ASP A 73 2.66 1.72 1.73
C ASP A 73 2.31 0.65 0.69
N LEU A 74 1.27 0.88 -0.12
CA LEU A 74 0.88 -0.04 -1.19
C LEU A 74 1.88 -0.09 -2.36
N SER A 75 2.80 0.86 -2.47
CA SER A 75 3.70 1.06 -3.61
C SER A 75 4.89 0.09 -3.58
N VAL A 76 4.73 -1.09 -4.19
CA VAL A 76 5.79 -2.12 -4.20
C VAL A 76 6.70 -1.93 -5.42
N ARG A 77 8.01 -1.94 -5.16
CA ARG A 77 9.07 -1.70 -6.16
C ARG A 77 9.98 -2.92 -6.29
N ALA A 78 10.59 -3.07 -7.46
CA ALA A 78 11.63 -4.06 -7.69
C ALA A 78 12.89 -3.71 -6.89
N ARG A 79 13.48 -4.69 -6.21
CA ARG A 79 14.67 -4.49 -5.34
C ARG A 79 15.99 -4.80 -6.04
N ASP A 80 15.92 -5.51 -7.15
CA ASP A 80 17.04 -6.06 -7.89
C ASP A 80 17.62 -5.07 -8.92
N ASP A 81 17.01 -3.90 -9.10
CA ASP A 81 17.55 -2.82 -9.92
C ASP A 81 17.34 -1.44 -9.27
N PRO A 82 18.17 -1.10 -8.26
CA PRO A 82 18.03 0.14 -7.50
C PRO A 82 18.42 1.38 -8.31
N LEU A 83 19.05 1.25 -9.49
CA LEU A 83 19.39 2.40 -10.35
C LEU A 83 18.22 2.76 -11.28
N LYS A 84 17.28 1.84 -11.46
CA LYS A 84 16.05 2.02 -12.22
C LYS A 84 14.92 2.45 -11.29
N GLU A 85 15.19 3.41 -10.38
CA GLU A 85 14.20 4.05 -9.48
C GLU A 85 13.00 4.67 -10.23
N GLN A 86 13.07 4.74 -11.57
CA GLN A 86 12.00 5.18 -12.46
C GLN A 86 11.05 4.05 -12.90
N GLY A 87 11.24 2.82 -12.43
CA GLY A 87 10.28 1.74 -12.64
C GLY A 87 8.93 2.10 -12.04
N ILE A 88 7.85 1.98 -12.82
CA ILE A 88 6.49 2.22 -12.33
C ILE A 88 6.19 1.16 -11.27
N PRO A 89 5.95 1.54 -10.00
CA PRO A 89 5.64 0.57 -8.96
C PRO A 89 4.32 -0.14 -9.27
N ILE A 90 4.15 -1.34 -8.72
CA ILE A 90 2.81 -1.90 -8.56
C ILE A 90 2.15 -1.25 -7.34
N LEU A 91 0.83 -1.22 -7.33
CA LEU A 91 0.04 -0.87 -6.14
C LEU A 91 -0.59 -2.16 -5.62
N GLN A 92 0.00 -2.77 -4.59
CA GLN A 92 -0.45 -4.05 -4.06
C GLN A 92 -1.94 -4.00 -3.68
N GLY A 93 -2.72 -4.96 -4.16
CA GLY A 93 -4.17 -5.00 -3.94
C GLY A 93 -5.01 -4.07 -4.84
N LEU A 94 -4.39 -3.32 -5.76
CA LEU A 94 -5.07 -2.34 -6.61
C LEU A 94 -4.62 -2.35 -8.08
N PHE A 95 -3.31 -2.38 -8.36
CA PHE A 95 -2.75 -2.21 -9.70
C PHE A 95 -1.48 -3.06 -9.90
N GLY A 96 -1.55 -4.05 -10.78
CA GLY A 96 -0.49 -5.05 -11.01
C GLY A 96 0.70 -4.58 -11.84
N GLY A 97 0.73 -3.30 -12.25
CA GLY A 97 1.78 -2.73 -13.09
C GLY A 97 1.53 -2.89 -14.59
N ILE A 98 2.25 -2.10 -15.38
CA ILE A 98 2.18 -2.13 -16.86
C ILE A 98 3.48 -2.59 -17.52
N THR A 99 4.59 -2.60 -16.78
CA THR A 99 5.88 -3.09 -17.28
C THR A 99 6.03 -4.60 -17.02
N PRO A 100 6.84 -5.32 -17.82
CA PRO A 100 7.12 -6.73 -17.57
C PRO A 100 7.69 -7.00 -16.16
N GLU A 101 8.57 -6.13 -15.66
CA GLU A 101 9.18 -6.29 -14.33
C GLU A 101 8.17 -6.09 -13.21
N ALA A 102 7.27 -5.10 -13.35
CA ALA A 102 6.19 -4.89 -12.40
C ALA A 102 5.21 -6.08 -12.37
N ARG A 103 4.95 -6.70 -13.53
CA ARG A 103 4.14 -7.93 -13.60
C ARG A 103 4.77 -9.11 -12.88
N ILE A 104 6.10 -9.27 -12.94
CA ILE A 104 6.80 -10.32 -12.18
C ILE A 104 6.54 -10.18 -10.68
N LEU A 105 6.53 -8.95 -10.15
CA LEU A 105 6.24 -8.69 -8.74
C LEU A 105 4.78 -9.04 -8.39
N SER A 106 3.83 -8.57 -9.19
CA SER A 106 2.41 -8.78 -8.92
C SER A 106 2.01 -10.25 -9.10
N GLU A 107 2.36 -10.89 -10.21
CA GLU A 107 1.97 -12.28 -10.53
C GLU A 107 2.52 -13.30 -9.54
N ASN A 108 3.74 -13.11 -9.05
CA ASN A 108 4.38 -14.12 -8.19
C ASN A 108 4.12 -13.91 -6.70
N HIS A 109 4.14 -12.67 -6.21
CA HIS A 109 4.27 -12.43 -4.76
C HIS A 109 3.37 -11.33 -4.18
N TRP A 110 3.15 -10.24 -4.91
CA TRP A 110 2.72 -8.98 -4.29
C TRP A 110 1.42 -8.41 -4.88
N HIS A 111 0.45 -9.26 -5.23
CA HIS A 111 -0.86 -8.80 -5.72
C HIS A 111 -1.96 -8.77 -4.66
N HIS A 112 -1.94 -9.64 -3.64
CA HIS A 112 -2.99 -9.68 -2.62
C HIS A 112 -2.93 -8.46 -1.69
N GLY A 113 -4.05 -7.76 -1.59
CA GLY A 113 -4.27 -6.59 -0.77
C GLY A 113 -4.82 -6.87 0.63
N SER A 114 -5.36 -5.81 1.23
CA SER A 114 -5.62 -5.71 2.66
C SER A 114 -7.03 -6.04 3.13
N TRP A 115 -7.99 -6.32 2.23
CA TRP A 115 -9.34 -6.75 2.64
C TRP A 115 -9.36 -8.24 3.04
N ALA A 116 -8.45 -8.61 3.94
CA ALA A 116 -8.26 -9.93 4.51
C ALA A 116 -7.65 -9.82 5.91
N GLU A 117 -7.92 -10.78 6.79
CA GLU A 117 -7.49 -10.74 8.20
C GLU A 117 -5.97 -10.59 8.35
N LYS A 118 -5.24 -11.13 7.37
CA LYS A 118 -3.80 -11.01 7.25
C LYS A 118 -3.41 -10.66 5.83
N GLN A 119 -2.34 -9.89 5.70
CA GLN A 119 -1.70 -9.55 4.44
C GLN A 119 -0.20 -9.83 4.52
N ILE A 120 0.37 -10.34 3.44
CA ILE A 120 1.82 -10.43 3.28
C ILE A 120 2.31 -9.21 2.54
N VAL A 121 3.30 -8.51 3.10
CA VAL A 121 3.80 -7.23 2.56
C VAL A 121 5.34 -7.23 2.55
N PRO A 122 5.98 -6.49 1.63
CA PRO A 122 7.42 -6.29 1.66
C PRO A 122 7.85 -5.51 2.90
N LEU A 123 9.01 -5.83 3.47
CA LEU A 123 9.52 -5.21 4.69
C LEU A 123 9.72 -3.70 4.54
N GLU A 124 10.22 -3.27 3.38
CA GLU A 124 10.49 -1.87 3.04
C GLU A 124 9.22 -1.01 2.92
N ASN A 125 8.06 -1.62 2.77
CA ASN A 125 6.75 -0.95 2.70
C ASN A 125 6.11 -0.77 4.08
N VAL A 126 6.71 -1.30 5.15
CA VAL A 126 6.13 -1.25 6.50
C VAL A 126 6.68 -0.07 7.29
N HIS A 127 5.80 0.87 7.65
CA HIS A 127 6.12 2.05 8.43
C HIS A 127 5.57 1.93 9.85
N VAL A 128 6.47 1.85 10.84
CA VAL A 128 6.07 1.81 12.26
C VAL A 128 5.48 3.15 12.68
N LEU A 129 4.29 3.09 13.26
CA LEU A 129 3.59 4.26 13.78
C LEU A 129 3.85 4.41 15.28
N ASN A 130 3.93 5.66 15.76
CA ASN A 130 4.05 5.94 17.18
C ASN A 130 2.70 5.73 17.88
N GLU A 131 2.48 4.51 18.39
CA GLU A 131 1.22 4.11 19.04
C GLU A 131 0.89 4.95 20.28
N SER A 132 1.88 5.25 21.13
CA SER A 132 1.66 6.06 22.32
C SER A 132 1.19 7.47 21.98
N LEU A 133 1.78 8.09 20.96
CA LEU A 133 1.33 9.39 20.48
C LEU A 133 -0.07 9.30 19.86
N LEU A 134 -0.23 8.45 18.84
CA LEU A 134 -1.42 8.47 17.98
C LEU A 134 -2.67 7.94 18.68
N LEU A 135 -2.56 6.84 19.43
CA LEU A 135 -3.72 6.21 20.08
C LEU A 135 -3.93 6.74 21.50
N GLN A 136 -2.87 6.95 22.29
CA GLN A 136 -3.01 7.31 23.71
C GLN A 136 -3.09 8.82 23.94
N GLN A 137 -2.17 9.59 23.36
CA GLN A 137 -2.14 11.04 23.56
C GLN A 137 -3.14 11.78 22.67
N MET A 138 -3.23 11.40 21.39
CA MET A 138 -4.14 12.03 20.42
C MET A 138 -5.51 11.36 20.32
N GLY A 139 -5.67 10.16 20.90
CA GLY A 139 -6.98 9.49 20.98
C GLY A 139 -7.53 9.00 19.64
N TYR A 140 -6.70 8.84 18.60
CA TYR A 140 -7.18 8.32 17.33
C TYR A 140 -7.53 6.83 17.45
N SER A 141 -8.57 6.40 16.74
CA SER A 141 -8.83 4.98 16.56
C SER A 141 -7.99 4.43 15.40
N PRO A 142 -7.64 3.14 15.38
CA PRO A 142 -6.97 2.53 14.22
C PRO A 142 -7.73 2.74 12.91
N ALA A 143 -9.06 2.73 12.96
CA ALA A 143 -9.91 3.02 11.81
C ALA A 143 -9.76 4.48 11.32
N ARG A 144 -9.49 5.42 12.20
CA ARG A 144 -9.23 6.82 11.80
C ARG A 144 -7.85 6.99 11.19
N LEU A 145 -6.88 6.20 11.62
CA LEU A 145 -5.53 6.21 11.05
C LEU A 145 -5.50 5.72 9.59
N THR A 146 -6.50 4.97 9.11
CA THR A 146 -6.55 4.57 7.69
C THR A 146 -6.71 5.76 6.75
N TRP A 147 -7.11 6.93 7.27
CA TRP A 147 -7.17 8.17 6.51
C TRP A 147 -5.79 8.70 6.08
N ILE A 148 -4.69 8.19 6.66
CA ILE A 148 -3.32 8.54 6.27
C ILE A 148 -3.11 8.29 4.77
N ASP A 149 -3.58 7.15 4.24
CA ASP A 149 -3.44 6.83 2.81
C ASP A 149 -4.11 7.88 1.92
N THR A 150 -5.34 8.26 2.29
CA THR A 150 -6.11 9.29 1.58
C THR A 150 -5.42 10.65 1.63
N LEU A 151 -4.75 10.99 2.74
CA LEU A 151 -4.01 12.24 2.90
C LEU A 151 -2.69 12.27 2.11
N LEU A 152 -2.03 11.13 1.94
CA LEU A 152 -0.73 11.05 1.25
C LEU A 152 -0.83 11.36 -0.25
N VAL A 153 -1.92 10.96 -0.90
CA VAL A 153 -2.15 11.22 -2.33
C VAL A 153 -2.12 12.73 -2.67
N PRO A 154 -2.97 13.58 -2.06
CA PRO A 154 -2.91 15.02 -2.32
C PRO A 154 -1.65 15.66 -1.74
N TYR A 155 -1.08 15.14 -0.65
CA TYR A 155 0.22 15.63 -0.16
C TYR A 155 1.32 15.50 -1.22
N GLY A 156 1.41 14.37 -1.92
CA GLY A 156 2.35 14.21 -3.03
C GLY A 156 2.12 15.21 -4.17
N GLY A 157 0.86 15.47 -4.53
CA GLY A 157 0.52 16.47 -5.55
C GLY A 157 0.89 17.91 -5.15
N LEU A 158 0.58 18.30 -3.92
CA LEU A 158 0.89 19.63 -3.39
C LEU A 158 2.39 19.83 -3.19
N LEU A 159 3.11 18.79 -2.76
CA LEU A 159 4.57 18.79 -2.67
C LEU A 159 5.21 18.94 -4.06
N SER A 160 4.69 18.24 -5.07
CA SER A 160 5.15 18.42 -6.47
C SER A 160 4.84 19.81 -7.02
N GLY A 161 3.77 20.45 -6.55
CA GLY A 161 3.46 21.85 -6.83
C GLY A 161 4.27 22.85 -6.02
N ALA A 162 5.17 22.37 -5.14
CA ALA A 162 6.01 23.15 -4.26
C ALA A 162 5.26 24.16 -3.38
N LEU A 163 4.01 23.86 -2.99
CA LEU A 163 3.19 24.74 -2.16
C LEU A 163 3.93 25.13 -0.87
N GLN A 164 4.02 26.43 -0.61
CA GLN A 164 4.64 27.00 0.58
C GLN A 164 3.60 27.60 1.54
N PRO A 165 3.93 27.76 2.84
CA PRO A 165 3.08 28.49 3.78
C PRO A 165 2.79 29.92 3.29
N GLY A 166 1.55 30.38 3.48
CA GLY A 166 1.07 31.70 3.06
C GLY A 166 0.66 31.80 1.59
N GLU A 167 0.88 30.75 0.79
CA GLU A 167 0.42 30.74 -0.60
C GLU A 167 -1.08 30.40 -0.70
N THR A 168 -1.68 30.82 -1.82
CA THR A 168 -3.06 30.47 -2.16
C THR A 168 -3.07 29.29 -3.13
N VAL A 169 -3.85 28.26 -2.81
CA VAL A 169 -4.08 27.11 -3.69
C VAL A 169 -5.55 27.00 -4.09
N ILE A 170 -5.79 26.66 -5.36
CA ILE A 170 -7.15 26.36 -5.85
C ILE A 170 -7.31 24.85 -5.89
N LEU A 171 -8.26 24.33 -5.12
CA LEU A 171 -8.59 22.91 -5.07
C LEU A 171 -9.93 22.65 -5.77
N CYS A 172 -9.89 21.96 -6.90
CA CYS A 172 -11.10 21.52 -7.58
C CYS A 172 -11.71 20.30 -6.86
N PHE A 173 -13.05 20.22 -6.82
CA PHE A 173 -13.79 19.08 -6.25
C PHE A 173 -13.56 18.82 -4.74
N ALA A 174 -13.66 19.88 -3.94
CA ALA A 174 -13.48 19.89 -2.48
C ALA A 174 -14.25 18.83 -1.66
N THR A 175 -15.35 18.29 -2.19
CA THR A 175 -16.18 17.29 -1.49
C THR A 175 -15.84 15.84 -1.87
N GLY A 176 -14.88 15.63 -2.78
CA GLY A 176 -14.42 14.29 -3.16
C GLY A 176 -13.47 13.67 -2.13
N HIS A 177 -13.24 12.36 -2.23
CA HIS A 177 -12.38 11.60 -1.30
C HIS A 177 -10.99 12.24 -1.14
N PHE A 178 -10.32 12.54 -2.26
CA PHE A 178 -9.01 13.20 -2.24
C PHE A 178 -9.10 14.74 -2.18
N GLY A 179 -10.20 15.33 -2.67
CA GLY A 179 -10.38 16.79 -2.67
C GLY A 179 -10.53 17.35 -1.26
N GLY A 180 -11.30 16.67 -0.41
CA GLY A 180 -11.41 17.02 1.01
C GLY A 180 -10.07 16.84 1.74
N ALA A 181 -9.38 15.74 1.49
CA ALA A 181 -8.04 15.50 2.06
C ALA A 181 -7.01 16.53 1.59
N ALA A 182 -7.12 17.04 0.35
CA ALA A 182 -6.25 18.11 -0.14
C ALA A 182 -6.44 19.41 0.63
N ILE A 183 -7.66 19.72 1.08
CA ILE A 183 -7.93 20.88 1.94
C ILE A 183 -7.23 20.70 3.28
N ASP A 184 -7.39 19.54 3.93
CA ASP A 184 -6.74 19.25 5.21
C ASP A 184 -5.22 19.42 5.12
N ILE A 185 -4.60 18.91 4.05
CA ILE A 185 -3.16 19.03 3.82
C ILE A 185 -2.73 20.45 3.48
N ALA A 186 -3.46 21.16 2.63
CA ALA A 186 -3.14 22.55 2.29
C ALA A 186 -3.14 23.44 3.54
N LEU A 187 -4.15 23.28 4.39
CA LEU A 187 -4.22 23.98 5.68
C LEU A 187 -3.07 23.58 6.61
N ALA A 188 -2.73 22.29 6.67
CA ALA A 188 -1.61 21.80 7.49
C ALA A 188 -0.24 22.31 7.02
N ILE A 189 -0.04 22.52 5.72
CA ILE A 189 1.16 23.16 5.15
C ILE A 189 1.19 24.67 5.50
N GLY A 190 0.03 25.27 5.78
CA GLY A 190 -0.12 26.69 6.10
C GLY A 190 -0.56 27.54 4.91
N ALA A 191 -1.27 26.95 3.93
CA ALA A 191 -1.90 27.71 2.87
C ALA A 191 -3.01 28.62 3.41
N GLY A 192 -3.14 29.81 2.83
CA GLY A 192 -4.05 30.86 3.28
C GLY A 192 -3.28 32.15 3.58
N GLY A 193 -3.57 33.19 2.79
CA GLY A 193 -3.08 34.56 3.00
C GLY A 193 -4.08 35.45 3.72
#